data_AF-A0AAN7VYY8-F1
#
_entry.id   AF-A0AAN7VYY8-F1
#
_cell.length_a   1.000
_cell.length_b   1.000
_cell.length_c   1.000
_cell.angle_alpha   90.00
_cell.angle_beta   90.00
_cell.angle_gamma   90.00
#
_symmetry.space_group_name_H-M   'P 1'
#
loop_
_entity.id
_entity.type
_entity.pdbx_description
1 polymer ?
#
loop_
_entity_poly.entity_id
_entity_poly.type
_entity_poly.pdbx_seq_one_letter_code
_entity_poly.pdbx_strand_id
1 'polypeptide(L)'
;MNLPELACATEWRSLPFTKTLHAPRAFGARSQQNTATSWSRPARRHRPWTQAEDDLIVTLRSGGWSTPAIVESLAAKGLGVRSYQAVVQRILKTLGPAGKVEIVLQRSRFTHEERVHLMQLKDQGVPLPSMLSIFPGRTEDQIRNCIQSCERRSSNGPFTDAEDKLLAKLREQDQMSWNDIASRVLGRDAYACCGRYRIITPLSARATTRSPRARTAEEVTQIRQLREEGMTFQAIADHTGLTLNSVAGLYYSHTVQDTFPMRRRSHQPFTKEDDVELRELKSAGRTFEAIQKLTGRSVSSLRWRWNALRIQKNSSSADNSSD
;
A
#
# COMPACT_ATOMS: atom_id res chain seq x y z
N MET A 1 2.71 -36.21 -51.03
CA MET A 1 3.79 -36.25 -50.02
C MET A 1 3.11 -36.47 -48.67
N ASN A 2 3.22 -37.68 -48.13
CA ASN A 2 2.56 -38.10 -46.90
C ASN A 2 3.39 -37.64 -45.68
N LEU A 3 2.77 -36.92 -44.76
CA LEU A 3 3.33 -36.59 -43.45
C LEU A 3 2.99 -37.72 -42.44
N PRO A 4 3.91 -38.11 -41.54
CA PRO A 4 3.65 -39.18 -40.59
C PRO A 4 2.94 -38.64 -39.33
N GLU A 5 1.92 -39.37 -38.90
CA GLU A 5 1.29 -39.26 -37.58
C GLU A 5 2.28 -39.66 -36.48
N LEU A 6 2.58 -38.72 -35.57
CA LEU A 6 3.27 -39.01 -34.32
C LEU A 6 2.23 -39.17 -33.20
N ALA A 7 1.87 -40.42 -32.92
CA ALA A 7 1.08 -40.79 -31.76
C ALA A 7 1.96 -40.75 -30.49
N CYS A 8 1.80 -39.72 -29.67
CA CYS A 8 2.45 -39.60 -28.36
C CYS A 8 1.56 -40.24 -27.29
N ALA A 9 1.67 -41.55 -27.10
CA ALA A 9 1.03 -42.25 -25.99
C ALA A 9 1.72 -41.84 -24.68
N THR A 10 1.01 -41.11 -23.82
CA THR A 10 1.50 -40.71 -22.50
C THR A 10 0.91 -41.67 -21.47
N GLU A 11 1.67 -42.70 -21.10
CA GLU A 11 1.37 -43.61 -19.99
C GLU A 11 1.56 -42.85 -18.66
N TRP A 12 0.46 -42.39 -18.05
CA TRP A 12 0.47 -41.90 -16.68
C TRP A 12 0.39 -43.10 -15.73
N ARG A 13 1.55 -43.57 -15.25
CA ARG A 13 1.64 -44.57 -14.18
C ARG A 13 1.26 -43.92 -12.85
N SER A 14 0.08 -44.28 -12.35
CA SER A 14 -0.38 -43.98 -10.99
C SER A 14 0.56 -44.63 -9.96
N LEU A 15 1.35 -43.80 -9.26
CA LEU A 15 2.11 -44.26 -8.10
C LEU A 15 1.18 -44.35 -6.88
N PRO A 16 1.28 -45.43 -6.07
CA PRO A 16 0.48 -45.57 -4.86
C PRO A 16 0.90 -44.53 -3.81
N PHE A 17 -0.08 -43.77 -3.34
CA PHE A 17 0.06 -42.78 -2.27
C PHE A 17 0.26 -43.51 -0.94
N THR A 18 1.50 -43.83 -0.57
CA THR A 18 1.81 -44.38 0.75
C THR A 18 1.64 -43.29 1.81
N LYS A 19 0.55 -43.37 2.59
CA LYS A 19 0.34 -42.59 3.81
C LYS A 19 1.48 -42.88 4.79
N THR A 20 2.45 -41.99 4.86
CA THR A 20 3.46 -41.99 5.92
C THR A 20 2.76 -41.49 7.19
N LEU A 21 2.42 -42.42 8.09
CA LEU A 21 1.97 -42.09 9.44
C LEU A 21 3.13 -41.42 10.19
N HIS A 22 3.12 -40.09 10.26
CA HIS A 22 4.03 -39.35 11.12
C HIS A 22 3.69 -39.69 12.58
N ALA A 23 4.65 -40.34 13.26
CA ALA A 23 4.61 -40.56 14.69
C ALA A 23 4.38 -39.23 15.44
N PRO A 24 3.60 -39.25 16.55
CA PRO A 24 3.36 -38.05 17.35
C PRO A 24 4.70 -37.54 17.89
N ARG A 25 5.07 -36.32 17.48
CA ARG A 25 6.19 -35.58 18.07
C ARG A 25 5.91 -35.41 19.55
N ALA A 26 6.68 -36.10 20.39
CA ALA A 26 6.72 -35.85 21.82
C ALA A 26 7.04 -34.37 22.04
N PHE A 27 6.08 -33.64 22.60
CA PHE A 27 6.27 -32.28 23.13
C PHE A 27 7.20 -32.40 24.35
N GLY A 28 8.50 -32.48 24.09
CA GLY A 28 9.52 -32.32 25.12
C GLY A 28 9.31 -30.97 25.79
N ALA A 29 9.11 -31.02 27.11
CA ALA A 29 8.98 -29.86 27.98
C ALA A 29 10.12 -28.87 27.68
N ARG A 30 9.79 -27.82 26.95
CA ARG A 30 10.70 -26.73 26.63
C ARG A 30 10.90 -25.95 27.91
N SER A 31 11.91 -26.37 28.67
CA SER A 31 12.40 -25.71 29.88
C SER A 31 12.41 -24.20 29.67
N GLN A 32 11.57 -23.51 30.43
CA GLN A 32 11.49 -22.05 30.48
C GLN A 32 12.70 -21.49 31.23
N GLN A 33 13.92 -21.80 30.77
CA GLN A 33 15.07 -20.99 31.11
C GLN A 33 15.04 -19.75 30.21
N ASN A 34 14.08 -18.87 30.52
CA ASN A 34 14.14 -17.45 30.19
C ASN A 34 15.29 -16.87 31.01
N THR A 35 16.53 -17.11 30.56
CA THR A 35 17.64 -16.24 30.93
C THR A 35 17.29 -14.91 30.31
N ALA A 36 16.85 -13.98 31.16
CA ALA A 36 16.67 -12.59 30.84
C ALA A 36 18.04 -12.00 30.46
N THR A 37 18.56 -12.34 29.27
CA THR A 37 19.54 -11.53 28.59
C THR A 37 18.77 -10.27 28.21
N SER A 38 18.78 -9.32 29.13
CA SER A 38 18.37 -7.95 28.87
C SER A 38 19.19 -7.48 27.67
N TRP A 39 18.61 -7.62 26.48
CA TRP A 39 19.01 -6.94 25.26
C TRP A 39 18.66 -5.46 25.39
N SER A 40 19.10 -4.84 26.49
CA SER A 40 19.31 -3.42 26.58
C SER A 40 20.40 -3.12 25.57
N ARG A 41 20.03 -3.05 24.28
CA ARG A 41 20.87 -2.44 23.26
C ARG A 41 21.22 -1.09 23.85
N PRO A 42 22.49 -0.86 24.26
CA PRO A 42 22.85 0.39 24.90
C PRO A 42 22.37 1.48 23.97
N ALA A 43 21.53 2.37 24.50
CA ALA A 43 20.99 3.48 23.74
C ALA A 43 22.18 4.12 23.04
N ARG A 44 22.23 4.00 21.70
CA ARG A 44 23.34 4.51 20.91
C ARG A 44 23.26 6.02 21.03
N ARG A 45 23.88 6.56 22.08
CA ARG A 45 24.00 8.00 22.28
C ARG A 45 24.68 8.50 21.01
N HIS A 46 23.97 9.35 20.27
CA HIS A 46 24.49 9.93 19.05
C HIS A 46 25.73 10.75 19.43
N ARG A 47 26.92 10.16 19.21
CA ARG A 47 28.19 10.86 19.42
C ARG A 47 28.20 12.12 18.53
N PRO A 48 28.52 13.30 19.06
CA PRO A 48 28.63 14.51 18.24
C PRO A 48 29.71 14.34 17.17
N TRP A 49 29.59 15.07 16.06
CA TRP A 49 30.62 15.10 15.00
C TRP A 49 31.83 15.89 15.49
N THR A 50 33.04 15.38 15.24
CA THR A 50 34.28 16.09 15.54
C THR A 50 34.81 16.84 14.31
N GLN A 51 35.61 17.87 14.54
CA GLN A 51 36.22 18.64 13.45
C GLN A 51 37.12 17.75 12.55
N ALA A 52 37.84 16.79 13.15
CA ALA A 52 38.66 15.83 12.41
C ALA A 52 37.86 14.92 11.46
N GLU A 53 36.62 14.54 11.86
CA GLU A 53 35.72 13.81 10.95
C GLU A 53 35.28 14.69 9.78
N ASP A 54 34.93 15.94 10.05
CA ASP A 54 34.52 16.90 9.02
C ASP A 54 35.66 17.19 8.03
N ASP A 55 36.89 17.40 8.52
CA ASP A 55 38.07 17.68 7.69
C ASP A 55 38.42 16.50 6.78
N LEU A 56 38.28 15.26 7.30
CA LEU A 56 38.47 14.06 6.50
C LEU A 56 37.39 13.93 5.42
N ILE A 57 36.11 14.18 5.76
CA ILE A 57 35.02 14.15 4.79
C ILE A 57 35.27 15.16 3.66
N VAL A 58 35.67 16.38 4.00
CA VAL A 58 35.99 17.45 3.03
C VAL A 58 37.12 17.01 2.10
N THR A 59 38.22 16.52 2.68
CA THR A 59 39.42 16.09 1.92
C THR A 59 39.12 14.93 0.97
N LEU A 60 38.39 13.92 1.44
CA LEU A 60 38.04 12.77 0.59
C LEU A 60 37.04 13.18 -0.49
N ARG A 61 36.10 14.06 -0.16
CA ARG A 61 35.07 14.45 -1.11
C ARG A 61 35.60 15.35 -2.23
N SER A 62 36.54 16.25 -1.93
CA SER A 62 37.24 17.03 -2.96
C SER A 62 38.08 16.14 -3.87
N GLY A 63 38.58 15.02 -3.37
CA GLY A 63 39.22 13.96 -4.15
C GLY A 63 38.26 13.05 -4.93
N GLY A 64 36.95 13.35 -4.98
CA GLY A 64 35.95 12.58 -5.73
C GLY A 64 35.52 11.26 -5.07
N TRP A 65 35.86 11.03 -3.79
CA TRP A 65 35.52 9.76 -3.13
C TRP A 65 34.01 9.60 -2.94
N SER A 66 33.55 8.36 -3.10
CA SER A 66 32.16 7.98 -2.86
C SER A 66 31.84 7.98 -1.35
N THR A 67 30.59 8.27 -0.98
CA THR A 67 30.19 8.28 0.44
C THR A 67 30.44 6.94 1.15
N PRO A 68 30.26 5.75 0.54
CA PRO A 68 30.64 4.48 1.16
C PRO A 68 32.14 4.40 1.48
N ALA A 69 33.01 4.82 0.56
CA ALA A 69 34.45 4.81 0.79
C ALA A 69 34.89 5.81 1.88
N ILE A 70 34.18 6.94 2.01
CA ILE A 70 34.37 7.89 3.12
C ILE A 70 34.02 7.24 4.47
N VAL A 71 32.93 6.47 4.53
CA VAL A 71 32.52 5.74 5.75
C VAL A 71 33.59 4.73 6.17
N GLU A 72 34.11 3.95 5.22
CA GLU A 72 35.18 2.98 5.47
C GLU A 72 36.46 3.68 5.96
N SER A 73 36.82 4.81 5.35
CA SER A 73 37.99 5.60 5.75
C SER A 73 37.88 6.18 7.16
N LEU A 74 36.70 6.68 7.55
CA LEU A 74 36.43 7.16 8.92
C LEU A 74 36.63 6.05 9.96
N ALA A 75 36.16 4.84 9.66
CA ALA A 75 36.34 3.68 10.53
C ALA A 75 37.81 3.24 10.59
N ALA A 76 38.50 3.18 9.45
CA ALA A 76 39.91 2.77 9.35
C ALA A 76 40.85 3.73 10.10
N LYS A 77 40.55 5.03 10.13
CA LYS A 77 41.33 6.04 10.88
C LYS A 77 40.98 6.12 12.37
N GLY A 78 40.13 5.23 12.89
CA GLY A 78 39.74 5.23 14.30
C GLY A 78 38.89 6.43 14.72
N LEU A 79 38.35 7.19 13.76
CA LEU A 79 37.49 8.36 14.05
C LEU A 79 36.07 7.96 14.46
N GLY A 80 35.77 6.65 14.51
CA GLY A 80 34.51 6.07 14.95
C GLY A 80 33.67 5.51 13.80
N VAL A 81 32.80 4.56 14.11
CA VAL A 81 31.92 3.94 13.11
C VAL A 81 30.71 4.84 12.90
N ARG A 82 30.67 5.54 11.76
CA ARG A 82 29.50 6.31 11.30
C ARG A 82 28.69 5.49 10.31
N SER A 83 27.37 5.62 10.34
CA SER A 83 26.54 5.03 9.30
C SER A 83 26.64 5.86 8.01
N TYR A 84 26.43 5.22 6.86
CA TYR A 84 26.29 5.89 5.56
C TYR A 84 25.32 7.08 5.64
N GLN A 85 24.13 6.87 6.21
CA GLN A 85 23.12 7.92 6.34
C GLN A 85 23.58 9.07 7.22
N ALA A 86 24.35 8.82 8.28
CA ALA A 86 24.89 9.89 9.13
C ALA A 86 25.87 10.78 8.36
N VAL A 87 26.78 10.19 7.58
CA VAL A 87 27.72 10.94 6.72
C VAL A 87 26.96 11.74 5.66
N VAL A 88 25.98 11.14 4.97
CA VAL A 88 25.14 11.84 3.98
C VAL A 88 24.44 13.04 4.62
N GLN A 89 23.81 12.86 5.78
CA GLN A 89 23.12 13.94 6.48
C GLN A 89 24.09 15.03 6.94
N ARG A 90 25.31 14.67 7.37
CA ARG A 90 26.35 15.64 7.75
C ARG A 90 26.81 16.49 6.57
N ILE A 91 27.03 15.87 5.42
CA ILE A 91 27.36 16.56 4.16
C ILE A 91 26.22 17.50 3.77
N LEU A 92 24.99 17.00 3.70
CA LEU A 92 23.84 17.78 3.21
C LEU A 92 23.43 18.93 4.13
N LYS A 93 23.48 18.73 5.45
CA LYS A 93 22.93 19.70 6.42
C LYS A 93 23.97 20.63 7.05
N THR A 94 25.25 20.26 7.04
CA THR A 94 26.28 21.05 7.72
C THR A 94 27.40 21.46 6.78
N LEU A 95 28.11 20.50 6.17
CA LEU A 95 29.31 20.82 5.40
C LEU A 95 28.99 21.50 4.07
N GLY A 96 27.90 21.09 3.44
CA GLY A 96 27.42 21.64 2.18
C GLY A 96 26.95 23.10 2.29
N PRO A 97 26.00 23.44 3.19
CA PRO A 97 25.58 24.83 3.41
C PRO A 97 26.71 25.75 3.87
N ALA A 98 27.73 25.20 4.54
CA ALA A 98 28.93 25.94 4.93
C ALA A 98 29.93 26.15 3.78
N GLY A 99 29.62 25.68 2.56
CA GLY A 99 30.51 25.78 1.38
C GLY A 99 31.77 24.92 1.47
N LYS A 100 31.89 24.05 2.49
CA LYS A 100 33.07 23.19 2.67
C LYS A 100 33.09 22.00 1.72
N VAL A 101 31.91 21.56 1.27
CA VAL A 101 31.75 20.46 0.32
C VAL A 101 30.77 20.90 -0.75
N GLU A 102 31.15 20.76 -2.02
CA GLU A 102 30.20 20.94 -3.11
C GLU A 102 29.10 19.88 -3.01
N ILE A 103 27.88 20.33 -2.71
CA ILE A 103 26.72 19.44 -2.74
C ILE A 103 26.40 19.22 -4.21
N VAL A 104 26.95 18.15 -4.78
CA VAL A 104 26.38 17.57 -5.99
C VAL A 104 25.03 17.00 -5.58
N LEU A 105 24.00 17.86 -5.59
CA LEU A 105 22.62 17.44 -5.48
C LEU A 105 22.40 16.50 -6.65
N GLN A 106 22.41 15.20 -6.37
CA GLN A 106 21.86 14.21 -7.26
C GLN A 106 20.46 14.72 -7.61
N ARG A 107 20.30 15.27 -8.81
CA ARG A 107 19.04 15.86 -9.25
C ARG A 107 17.98 14.78 -9.02
N SER A 108 17.02 14.98 -8.13
CA SER A 108 16.23 13.83 -7.65
C SER A 108 15.24 13.30 -8.70
N ARG A 109 14.89 14.14 -9.69
CA ARG A 109 13.96 13.80 -10.77
C ARG A 109 14.53 14.21 -12.11
N PHE A 110 14.28 13.39 -13.13
CA PHE A 110 14.53 13.78 -14.51
C PHE A 110 13.46 14.78 -14.95
N THR A 111 13.87 15.85 -15.63
CA THR A 111 12.95 16.80 -16.25
C THR A 111 12.21 16.13 -17.42
N HIS A 112 11.13 16.73 -17.90
CA HIS A 112 10.42 16.18 -19.06
C HIS A 112 11.34 16.10 -20.30
N GLU A 113 12.11 17.15 -20.57
CA GLU A 113 13.08 17.22 -21.66
C GLU A 113 14.18 16.16 -21.53
N GLU A 114 14.77 16.00 -20.33
CA GLU A 114 15.77 14.96 -20.09
C GLU A 114 15.19 13.55 -20.36
N ARG A 115 13.91 13.33 -20.05
CA ARG A 115 13.23 12.05 -20.31
C ARG A 115 12.95 11.81 -21.78
N VAL A 116 12.55 12.83 -22.52
CA VAL A 116 12.37 12.75 -23.98
C VAL A 116 13.72 12.43 -24.64
N HIS A 117 14.78 13.15 -24.25
CA HIS A 117 16.11 12.94 -24.77
C HIS A 117 16.64 11.52 -24.44
N LEU A 118 16.40 11.03 -23.21
CA LEU A 118 16.74 9.65 -22.83
C LEU A 118 16.05 8.59 -23.70
N MET A 119 14.77 8.79 -24.03
CA MET A 119 14.03 7.86 -24.89
C MET A 119 14.56 7.89 -26.32
N GLN A 120 14.87 9.07 -26.86
CA GLN A 120 15.49 9.20 -28.19
C GLN A 120 16.85 8.48 -28.26
N LEU A 121 17.72 8.65 -27.27
CA LEU A 121 19.02 7.98 -27.21
C LEU A 121 18.86 6.45 -27.12
N LYS A 122 17.86 5.99 -26.36
CA LYS A 122 17.53 4.57 -26.29
C LYS A 122 17.07 4.03 -27.64
N ASP A 123 16.16 4.74 -28.32
CA ASP A 123 15.61 4.31 -29.61
C ASP A 123 16.69 4.31 -30.71
N GLN A 124 17.72 5.15 -30.57
CA GLN A 124 18.94 5.14 -31.38
C GLN A 124 19.92 4.01 -31.02
N GLY A 125 19.63 3.21 -29.98
CA GLY A 125 20.50 2.10 -29.55
C GLY A 125 21.77 2.53 -28.82
N VAL A 126 21.83 3.76 -28.29
CA VAL A 126 22.99 4.25 -27.54
C VAL A 126 23.16 3.43 -26.25
N PRO A 127 24.36 2.89 -25.94
CA PRO A 127 24.55 2.10 -24.73
C PRO A 127 24.56 2.99 -23.46
N LEU A 128 24.10 2.44 -22.33
CA LEU A 128 23.98 3.16 -21.04
C LEU A 128 25.25 3.91 -20.60
N PRO A 129 26.48 3.35 -20.74
CA PRO A 129 27.70 4.07 -20.36
C PRO A 129 27.91 5.37 -21.17
N SER A 130 27.53 5.38 -22.45
CA SER A 130 27.61 6.59 -23.28
C SER A 130 26.58 7.64 -22.84
N MET A 131 25.39 7.21 -22.39
CA MET A 131 24.37 8.13 -21.87
C MET A 131 24.83 8.87 -20.61
N LEU A 132 25.69 8.28 -19.77
CA LEU A 132 26.21 8.95 -18.57
C LEU A 132 27.00 10.22 -18.88
N SER A 133 27.69 10.24 -20.02
CA SER A 133 28.44 11.42 -20.47
C SER A 133 27.51 12.56 -20.90
N ILE A 134 26.29 12.23 -21.36
CA ILE A 134 25.27 13.19 -21.79
C ILE A 134 24.49 13.75 -20.60
N PHE A 135 24.30 12.96 -19.53
CA PHE A 135 23.58 13.36 -18.32
C PHE A 135 24.52 13.44 -17.10
N PRO A 136 25.39 14.46 -17.02
CA PRO A 136 26.32 14.59 -15.90
C PRO A 136 25.57 14.71 -14.57
N GLY A 137 26.10 14.04 -13.54
CA GLY A 137 25.50 13.99 -12.21
C GLY A 137 24.36 12.99 -12.04
N ARG A 138 24.03 12.19 -13.07
CA ARG A 138 23.13 11.03 -12.96
C ARG A 138 23.93 9.75 -12.77
N THR A 139 23.39 8.81 -12.02
CA THR A 139 23.94 7.45 -11.94
C THR A 139 23.37 6.56 -13.03
N GLU A 140 24.07 5.47 -13.35
CA GLU A 140 23.59 4.49 -14.35
C GLU A 140 22.23 3.92 -13.93
N ASP A 141 22.07 3.58 -12.65
CA ASP A 141 20.82 3.10 -12.10
C ASP A 141 19.69 4.12 -12.22
N GLN A 142 19.97 5.41 -12.05
CA GLN A 142 18.97 6.46 -12.24
C GLN A 142 18.51 6.53 -13.69
N ILE A 143 19.45 6.47 -14.64
CA ILE A 143 19.13 6.45 -16.07
C ILE A 143 18.31 5.21 -16.42
N ARG A 144 18.76 4.02 -15.99
CA ARG A 144 18.07 2.73 -16.21
C ARG A 144 16.66 2.75 -15.62
N ASN A 145 16.51 3.18 -14.38
CA ASN A 145 15.20 3.30 -13.72
C ASN A 145 14.31 4.34 -14.40
N CYS A 146 14.89 5.42 -14.93
CA CYS A 146 14.14 6.43 -15.66
C CYS A 146 13.63 5.89 -16.99
N ILE A 147 14.48 5.21 -17.77
CA ILE A 147 14.12 4.50 -18.99
C ILE A 147 13.01 3.49 -18.70
N GLN A 148 13.23 2.58 -17.74
CA GLN A 148 12.24 1.59 -17.36
C GLN A 148 10.93 2.24 -16.88
N SER A 149 11.03 3.37 -16.17
CA SER A 149 9.85 4.13 -15.79
C SER A 149 9.17 4.77 -17.00
N CYS A 150 9.89 5.28 -17.99
CA CYS A 150 9.34 5.83 -19.24
C CYS A 150 8.64 4.74 -20.06
N GLU A 151 9.26 3.57 -20.20
CA GLU A 151 8.68 2.39 -20.86
C GLU A 151 7.43 1.90 -20.14
N ARG A 152 7.45 1.87 -18.80
CA ARG A 152 6.27 1.60 -17.98
C ARG A 152 5.23 2.73 -18.05
N ARG A 153 5.61 3.96 -18.44
CA ARG A 153 4.78 5.18 -18.36
C ARG A 153 3.94 5.49 -19.59
N SER A 154 3.90 4.63 -20.60
CA SER A 154 2.76 4.63 -21.54
C SER A 154 1.42 4.35 -20.83
N SER A 155 1.44 3.95 -19.55
CA SER A 155 0.27 3.76 -18.69
C SER A 155 -0.28 5.00 -17.98
N ASN A 156 0.54 6.04 -17.77
CA ASN A 156 0.25 7.12 -16.80
C ASN A 156 0.14 8.53 -17.42
N GLY A 157 0.19 8.66 -18.74
CA GLY A 157 -0.10 9.93 -19.41
C GLY A 157 -1.57 10.36 -19.25
N PRO A 158 -1.94 11.61 -19.60
CA PRO A 158 -3.35 11.94 -19.79
C PRO A 158 -3.96 11.01 -20.86
N PHE A 159 -5.24 10.71 -20.74
CA PHE A 159 -5.96 9.99 -21.79
C PHE A 159 -6.20 10.94 -22.96
N THR A 160 -5.92 10.46 -24.17
CA THR A 160 -6.23 11.13 -25.42
C THR A 160 -7.70 10.92 -25.79
N ASP A 161 -8.27 11.80 -26.62
CA ASP A 161 -9.66 11.67 -27.09
C ASP A 161 -9.90 10.35 -27.85
N ALA A 162 -8.87 9.84 -28.53
CA ALA A 162 -8.93 8.55 -29.23
C ALA A 162 -9.01 7.38 -28.23
N GLU A 163 -8.22 7.42 -27.15
CA GLU A 163 -8.30 6.44 -26.06
C GLU A 163 -9.67 6.50 -25.36
N ASP A 164 -10.21 7.70 -25.10
CA ASP A 164 -11.51 7.87 -24.44
C ASP A 164 -12.66 7.30 -25.30
N LYS A 165 -12.65 7.55 -26.62
CA LYS A 165 -13.63 6.98 -27.56
C LYS A 165 -13.54 5.45 -27.61
N LEU A 166 -12.32 4.91 -27.65
CA LEU A 166 -12.09 3.47 -27.65
C LEU A 166 -12.57 2.85 -26.33
N LEU A 167 -12.28 3.49 -25.21
CA LEU A 167 -12.68 3.07 -23.86
C LEU A 167 -14.21 3.00 -23.73
N ALA A 168 -14.92 4.04 -24.20
CA ALA A 168 -16.38 4.06 -24.20
C ALA A 168 -16.96 2.96 -25.11
N LYS A 169 -16.42 2.79 -26.33
CA LYS A 169 -16.83 1.76 -27.28
C LYS A 169 -16.71 0.35 -26.69
N LEU A 170 -15.52 -0.02 -26.21
CA LEU A 170 -15.25 -1.36 -25.67
C LEU A 170 -16.11 -1.66 -24.43
N ARG A 171 -16.47 -0.63 -23.66
CA ARG A 171 -17.25 -0.79 -22.44
C ARG A 171 -18.75 -0.87 -22.71
N GLU A 172 -19.28 -0.03 -23.58
CA GLU A 172 -20.73 0.14 -23.79
C GLU A 172 -21.26 -0.78 -24.88
N GLN A 173 -20.53 -0.93 -25.99
CA GLN A 173 -20.95 -1.77 -27.12
C GLN A 173 -20.51 -3.22 -26.91
N ASP A 174 -19.24 -3.43 -26.60
CA ASP A 174 -18.66 -4.79 -26.54
C ASP A 174 -18.83 -5.44 -25.15
N GLN A 175 -19.28 -4.67 -24.14
CA GLN A 175 -19.50 -5.12 -22.75
C GLN A 175 -18.28 -5.83 -22.12
N MET A 176 -17.07 -5.45 -22.52
CA MET A 176 -15.84 -6.11 -22.09
C MET A 176 -15.49 -5.83 -20.62
N SER A 177 -14.77 -6.76 -19.99
CA SER A 177 -14.23 -6.56 -18.65
C SER A 177 -13.10 -5.52 -18.65
N TRP A 178 -12.86 -4.86 -17.52
CA TRP A 178 -11.79 -3.85 -17.44
C TRP A 178 -10.39 -4.42 -17.73
N ASN A 179 -10.14 -5.69 -17.42
CA ASN A 179 -8.88 -6.36 -17.72
C ASN A 179 -8.69 -6.58 -19.23
N ASP A 180 -9.76 -6.97 -19.91
CA ASP A 180 -9.71 -7.17 -21.38
C ASP A 180 -9.61 -5.83 -22.10
N ILE A 181 -10.29 -4.80 -21.59
CA ILE A 181 -10.18 -3.42 -22.06
C ILE A 181 -8.74 -2.91 -21.90
N ALA A 182 -8.12 -3.09 -20.73
CA ALA A 182 -6.74 -2.68 -20.47
C ALA A 182 -5.74 -3.34 -21.43
N SER A 183 -5.97 -4.61 -21.78
CA SER A 183 -5.14 -5.32 -22.75
C SER A 183 -5.27 -4.76 -24.18
N ARG A 184 -6.40 -4.11 -24.51
CA ARG A 184 -6.65 -3.49 -25.82
C ARG A 184 -6.28 -2.00 -25.87
N VAL A 185 -6.45 -1.28 -24.77
CA VAL A 185 -6.05 0.13 -24.63
C VAL A 185 -4.58 0.16 -24.25
N LEU A 186 -3.73 0.18 -25.29
CA LEU A 186 -2.28 -0.04 -25.18
C LEU A 186 -1.65 0.67 -23.98
N GLY A 187 -1.10 -0.14 -23.08
CA GLY A 187 -0.29 0.33 -21.97
C GLY A 187 -1.08 0.81 -20.75
N ARG A 188 -2.41 0.86 -20.74
CA ARG A 188 -3.17 1.33 -19.57
C ARG A 188 -3.53 0.19 -18.61
N ASP A 189 -3.53 0.48 -17.31
CA ASP A 189 -4.05 -0.44 -16.30
C ASP A 189 -5.59 -0.41 -16.27
N ALA A 190 -6.21 -1.54 -15.93
CA ALA A 190 -7.65 -1.69 -15.76
C ALA A 190 -8.24 -0.67 -14.78
N TYR A 191 -7.52 -0.34 -13.71
CA TYR A 191 -7.95 0.68 -12.76
C TYR A 191 -7.95 2.09 -13.37
N ALA A 192 -6.92 2.44 -14.15
CA ALA A 192 -6.82 3.72 -14.85
C ALA A 192 -7.96 3.86 -15.88
N CYS A 193 -8.21 2.81 -16.67
CA CYS A 193 -9.33 2.72 -17.61
C CYS A 193 -10.69 2.91 -16.90
N CYS A 194 -10.93 2.19 -15.79
CA CYS A 194 -12.16 2.31 -15.01
C CYS A 194 -12.35 3.72 -14.43
N GLY A 195 -11.29 4.30 -13.86
CA GLY A 195 -11.29 5.66 -13.32
C GLY A 195 -11.59 6.69 -14.40
N ARG A 196 -10.95 6.57 -15.57
CA ARG A 196 -11.18 7.48 -16.70
C ARG A 196 -12.59 7.37 -17.26
N TYR A 197 -13.09 6.15 -17.46
CA TYR A 197 -14.45 5.92 -17.95
C TYR A 197 -15.49 6.61 -17.06
N ARG A 198 -15.31 6.56 -15.73
CA ARG A 198 -16.19 7.28 -14.80
C ARG A 198 -16.16 8.79 -15.03
N ILE A 199 -15.03 9.37 -15.40
CA ILE A 199 -14.93 10.81 -15.65
C ILE A 199 -15.64 11.18 -16.96
N ILE A 200 -15.39 10.44 -18.05
CA ILE A 200 -15.90 10.77 -19.38
C ILE A 200 -17.37 10.41 -19.58
N THR A 201 -17.87 9.37 -18.90
CA THR A 201 -19.26 8.92 -19.04
C THR A 201 -20.11 9.46 -17.89
N PRO A 202 -21.18 10.21 -18.18
CA PRO A 202 -22.08 10.74 -17.14
C PRO A 202 -22.77 9.60 -16.40
N LEU A 203 -23.08 9.82 -15.12
CA LEU A 203 -23.67 8.81 -14.21
C LEU A 203 -24.89 8.07 -14.81
N SER A 204 -25.72 8.77 -15.59
CA SER A 204 -26.91 8.21 -16.25
C SER A 204 -26.59 7.26 -17.42
N ALA A 205 -25.47 7.46 -18.11
CA ALA A 205 -25.05 6.68 -19.27
C ALA A 205 -24.03 5.59 -18.92
N ARG A 206 -23.45 5.64 -17.70
CA ARG A 206 -22.51 4.60 -17.27
C ARG A 206 -23.21 3.26 -17.31
N ALA A 207 -22.66 2.34 -18.10
CA ALA A 207 -23.02 0.94 -17.99
C ALA A 207 -22.80 0.53 -16.54
N THR A 208 -23.88 0.42 -15.77
CA THR A 208 -23.81 -0.15 -14.44
C THR A 208 -23.29 -1.55 -14.67
N THR A 209 -22.03 -1.81 -14.29
CA THR A 209 -21.62 -3.19 -14.05
C THR A 209 -22.75 -3.74 -13.20
N ARG A 210 -23.52 -4.70 -13.73
CA ARG A 210 -24.65 -5.28 -13.01
C ARG A 210 -24.16 -5.46 -11.60
N SER A 211 -24.68 -4.64 -10.67
CA SER A 211 -24.33 -4.79 -9.26
C SER A 211 -24.48 -6.27 -9.02
N PRO A 212 -23.47 -6.96 -8.45
CA PRO A 212 -23.57 -8.40 -8.22
C PRO A 212 -24.97 -8.66 -7.74
N ARG A 213 -25.74 -9.44 -8.55
CA ARG A 213 -27.19 -9.58 -8.40
C ARG A 213 -27.47 -9.65 -6.91
N ALA A 214 -28.33 -8.75 -6.41
CA ALA A 214 -28.67 -8.74 -5.00
C ALA A 214 -29.04 -10.18 -4.63
N ARG A 215 -28.23 -10.79 -3.76
CA ARG A 215 -28.30 -12.22 -3.52
C ARG A 215 -29.65 -12.52 -2.90
N THR A 216 -30.32 -13.55 -3.40
CA THR A 216 -31.64 -13.90 -2.89
C THR A 216 -31.48 -14.46 -1.47
N ALA A 217 -32.52 -14.31 -0.65
CA ALA A 217 -32.54 -14.93 0.67
C ALA A 217 -32.32 -16.45 0.57
N GLU A 218 -32.82 -17.07 -0.51
CA GLU A 218 -32.65 -18.49 -0.83
C GLU A 218 -31.18 -18.89 -1.03
N GLU A 219 -30.41 -18.13 -1.81
CA GLU A 219 -28.97 -18.37 -2.01
C GLU A 219 -28.22 -18.33 -0.68
N VAL A 220 -28.58 -17.39 0.20
CA VAL A 220 -27.98 -17.28 1.54
C VAL A 220 -28.34 -18.47 2.42
N THR A 221 -29.61 -18.92 2.41
CA THR A 221 -30.04 -20.10 3.17
C THR A 221 -29.35 -21.36 2.67
N GLN A 222 -29.17 -21.51 1.36
CA GLN A 222 -28.46 -22.65 0.77
C GLN A 222 -26.99 -22.68 1.22
N ILE A 223 -26.30 -21.52 1.21
CA ILE A 223 -24.91 -21.44 1.70
C ILE A 223 -24.82 -21.82 3.19
N ARG A 224 -25.80 -21.44 4.01
CA ARG A 224 -25.85 -21.79 5.44
C ARG A 224 -26.01 -23.30 5.61
N GLN A 225 -26.98 -23.89 4.92
CA GLN A 225 -27.24 -25.32 4.98
C GLN A 225 -26.00 -26.14 4.57
N LEU A 226 -25.35 -25.81 3.44
CA LEU A 226 -24.15 -26.52 2.99
C LEU A 226 -22.98 -26.39 3.99
N ARG A 227 -22.91 -25.30 4.76
CA ARG A 227 -21.90 -25.15 5.84
C ARG A 227 -22.24 -25.99 7.07
N GLU A 228 -23.51 -26.11 7.43
CA GLU A 228 -23.97 -26.98 8.51
C GLU A 228 -23.75 -28.47 8.17
N GLU A 229 -23.86 -28.83 6.90
CA GLU A 229 -23.49 -30.15 6.36
C GLU A 229 -21.96 -30.40 6.34
N GLY A 230 -21.15 -29.42 6.75
CA GLY A 230 -19.70 -29.55 6.88
C GLY A 230 -18.91 -29.27 5.61
N MET A 231 -19.52 -28.77 4.52
CA MET A 231 -18.79 -28.42 3.31
C MET A 231 -17.83 -27.24 3.56
N THR A 232 -16.67 -27.26 2.90
CA THR A 232 -15.73 -26.14 2.93
C THR A 232 -16.25 -24.99 2.05
N PHE A 233 -15.83 -23.75 2.34
CA PHE A 233 -16.23 -22.60 1.52
C PHE A 233 -15.85 -22.73 0.04
N GLN A 234 -14.72 -23.41 -0.26
CA GLN A 234 -14.32 -23.67 -1.63
C GLN A 234 -15.29 -24.63 -2.33
N ALA A 235 -15.66 -25.74 -1.68
CA ALA A 235 -16.62 -26.69 -2.26
C ALA A 235 -17.99 -26.03 -2.51
N ILE A 236 -18.43 -25.14 -1.63
CA ILE A 236 -19.67 -24.38 -1.81
C ILE A 236 -19.54 -23.37 -2.95
N ALA A 237 -18.39 -22.70 -3.08
CA ALA A 237 -18.11 -21.79 -4.18
C ALA A 237 -18.20 -22.52 -5.53
N ASP A 238 -17.57 -23.69 -5.62
CA ASP A 238 -17.61 -24.53 -6.82
C ASP A 238 -19.03 -25.04 -7.11
N HIS A 239 -19.81 -25.41 -6.08
CA HIS A 239 -21.20 -25.87 -6.22
C HIS A 239 -22.16 -24.76 -6.66
N THR A 240 -21.99 -23.54 -6.14
CA THR A 240 -22.90 -22.39 -6.38
C THR A 240 -22.47 -21.50 -7.55
N GLY A 241 -21.27 -21.72 -8.10
CA GLY A 241 -20.66 -20.83 -9.10
C GLY A 241 -20.28 -19.46 -8.55
N LEU A 242 -20.15 -19.33 -7.22
CA LEU A 242 -19.76 -18.11 -6.53
C LEU A 242 -18.25 -18.07 -6.30
N THR A 243 -17.71 -16.87 -6.06
CA THR A 243 -16.33 -16.77 -5.60
C THR A 243 -16.25 -17.15 -4.12
N LEU A 244 -15.13 -17.75 -3.69
CA LEU A 244 -14.89 -18.11 -2.29
C LEU A 244 -15.15 -16.94 -1.33
N ASN A 245 -14.67 -15.74 -1.68
CA ASN A 245 -14.89 -14.53 -0.88
C ASN A 245 -16.36 -14.12 -0.80
N SER A 246 -17.13 -14.33 -1.89
CA SER A 246 -18.57 -14.09 -1.89
C SER A 246 -19.28 -15.06 -0.95
N VAL A 247 -18.96 -16.36 -1.00
CA VAL A 247 -19.57 -17.37 -0.12
C VAL A 247 -19.24 -17.08 1.34
N ALA A 248 -17.96 -16.86 1.66
CA ALA A 248 -17.53 -16.55 3.02
C ALA A 248 -18.18 -15.25 3.52
N GLY A 249 -18.20 -14.20 2.69
CA GLY A 249 -18.84 -12.94 3.02
C GLY A 249 -20.35 -13.09 3.31
N LEU A 250 -21.07 -13.82 2.46
CA LEU A 250 -22.51 -14.09 2.66
C LEU A 250 -22.76 -14.88 3.94
N TYR A 251 -22.00 -15.96 4.16
CA TYR A 251 -22.11 -16.77 5.36
C TYR A 251 -21.86 -15.94 6.62
N TYR A 252 -20.72 -15.24 6.72
CA TYR A 252 -20.38 -14.47 7.92
C TYR A 252 -21.28 -13.25 8.10
N SER A 253 -21.67 -12.54 7.04
CA SER A 253 -22.57 -11.39 7.18
C SER A 253 -23.91 -11.77 7.81
N HIS A 254 -24.45 -12.94 7.49
CA HIS A 254 -25.72 -13.42 8.07
C HIS A 254 -25.55 -14.17 9.40
N THR A 255 -24.56 -15.07 9.52
CA THR A 255 -24.35 -15.82 10.78
C THR A 255 -23.84 -14.94 11.90
N VAL A 256 -22.96 -13.98 11.60
CA VAL A 256 -22.51 -13.00 12.60
C VAL A 256 -23.65 -12.06 12.95
N GLN A 257 -24.50 -11.64 12.00
CA GLN A 257 -25.69 -10.85 12.34
C GLN A 257 -26.64 -11.58 13.30
N ASP A 258 -26.77 -12.91 13.18
CA ASP A 258 -27.62 -13.71 14.06
C ASP A 258 -26.98 -13.96 15.45
N THR A 259 -25.68 -14.22 15.50
CA THR A 259 -24.97 -14.61 16.75
C THR A 259 -24.38 -13.44 17.53
N PHE A 260 -23.94 -12.41 16.83
CA PHE A 260 -23.39 -11.19 17.40
C PHE A 260 -23.99 -10.05 16.60
N PRO A 261 -25.22 -9.58 16.91
CA PRO A 261 -25.87 -8.53 16.14
C PRO A 261 -24.84 -7.46 15.88
N MET A 262 -24.32 -7.44 14.64
CA MET A 262 -23.08 -6.76 14.31
C MET A 262 -23.36 -5.36 14.80
N ARG A 263 -22.68 -4.90 15.87
CA ARG A 263 -22.99 -3.61 16.50
C ARG A 263 -22.97 -2.64 15.35
N ARG A 264 -24.15 -2.25 14.84
CA ARG A 264 -24.26 -1.50 13.59
C ARG A 264 -23.30 -0.36 13.82
N ARG A 265 -22.20 -0.32 13.07
CA ARG A 265 -21.10 0.60 13.34
C ARG A 265 -21.77 1.92 13.61
N SER A 266 -21.51 2.46 14.80
CA SER A 266 -22.27 3.50 15.49
C SER A 266 -22.20 4.87 14.79
N HIS A 267 -22.40 4.88 13.48
CA HIS A 267 -22.73 6.02 12.64
C HIS A 267 -24.22 6.31 12.72
N GLN A 268 -24.92 5.88 13.79
CA GLN A 268 -26.10 6.63 14.15
C GLN A 268 -25.63 8.04 14.50
N PRO A 269 -26.10 9.07 13.78
CA PRO A 269 -25.77 10.44 14.11
C PRO A 269 -26.12 10.69 15.59
N PHE A 270 -25.34 11.53 16.26
CA PHE A 270 -25.68 11.96 17.61
C PHE A 270 -26.93 12.81 17.52
N THR A 271 -27.98 12.41 18.24
CA THR A 271 -29.17 13.22 18.42
C THR A 271 -28.90 14.31 19.46
N LYS A 272 -29.86 15.23 19.64
CA LYS A 272 -29.72 16.27 20.66
C LYS A 272 -29.77 15.67 22.07
N GLU A 273 -30.54 14.60 22.24
CA GLU A 273 -30.66 13.84 23.48
C GLU A 273 -29.33 13.17 23.84
N ASP A 274 -28.66 12.55 22.86
CA ASP A 274 -27.32 11.98 23.07
C ASP A 274 -26.32 13.07 23.54
N ASP A 275 -26.43 14.30 23.03
CA ASP A 275 -25.55 15.39 23.42
C ASP A 275 -25.80 15.87 24.85
N VAL A 276 -27.06 15.90 25.29
CA VAL A 276 -27.44 16.22 26.67
C VAL A 276 -26.90 15.14 27.60
N GLU A 277 -27.17 13.87 27.31
CA GLU A 277 -26.68 12.74 28.09
C GLU A 277 -25.14 12.72 28.17
N LEU A 278 -24.46 12.96 27.05
CA LEU A 278 -23.00 13.02 27.02
C LEU A 278 -22.44 14.16 27.88
N ARG A 279 -23.10 15.32 27.94
CA ARG A 279 -22.72 16.43 28.82
C ARG A 279 -22.91 16.08 30.28
N GLU A 280 -24.06 15.51 30.64
CA GLU A 280 -24.36 15.10 32.01
C GLU A 280 -23.37 14.05 32.54
N LEU A 281 -23.11 13.01 31.74
CA LEU A 281 -22.15 11.96 32.10
C LEU A 281 -20.72 12.50 32.24
N LYS A 282 -20.33 13.47 31.39
CA LYS A 282 -19.03 14.12 31.49
C LYS A 282 -18.93 15.09 32.67
N SER A 283 -19.97 15.84 33.01
CA SER A 283 -20.01 16.68 34.20
C SER A 283 -19.99 15.85 35.49
N ALA A 284 -20.56 14.65 35.47
CA ALA A 284 -20.47 13.67 36.55
C ALA A 284 -19.08 12.99 36.66
N GLY A 285 -18.07 13.42 35.89
CA GLY A 285 -16.71 12.91 35.98
C GLY A 285 -16.48 11.52 35.36
N ARG A 286 -17.43 10.96 34.61
CA ARG A 286 -17.26 9.64 33.99
C ARG A 286 -16.18 9.66 32.91
N THR A 287 -15.42 8.56 32.83
CA THR A 287 -14.48 8.31 31.74
C THR A 287 -15.23 7.88 30.48
N PHE A 288 -14.63 8.06 29.29
CA PHE A 288 -15.29 7.69 28.03
C PHE A 288 -15.53 6.18 27.92
N GLU A 289 -14.72 5.36 28.58
CA GLU A 289 -14.86 3.92 28.66
C GLU A 289 -16.10 3.53 29.49
N ALA A 290 -16.39 4.27 30.56
CA ALA A 290 -17.63 4.09 31.32
C ALA A 290 -18.86 4.51 30.50
N ILE A 291 -18.77 5.64 29.78
CA ILE A 291 -19.85 6.13 28.91
C ILE A 291 -20.11 5.17 27.74
N GLN A 292 -19.06 4.56 27.17
CA GLN A 292 -19.19 3.52 26.13
C GLN A 292 -20.02 2.32 26.63
N LYS A 293 -19.82 1.90 27.89
CA LYS A 293 -20.57 0.76 28.44
C LYS A 293 -22.06 1.07 28.62
N LEU A 294 -22.41 2.34 28.90
CA LEU A 294 -23.79 2.80 29.05
C LEU A 294 -24.49 3.00 27.70
N THR A 295 -23.84 3.73 26.79
CA THR A 295 -24.45 4.17 25.52
C THR A 295 -24.26 3.18 24.37
N GLY A 296 -23.34 2.21 24.51
CA GLY A 296 -22.95 1.30 23.42
C GLY A 296 -22.13 1.95 22.30
N ARG A 297 -21.92 3.29 22.33
CA ARG A 297 -21.14 4.04 21.34
C ARG A 297 -19.63 3.86 21.56
N SER A 298 -18.84 3.93 20.48
CA SER A 298 -17.38 3.76 20.59
C SER A 298 -16.70 4.96 21.27
N VAL A 299 -15.61 4.71 22.01
CA VAL A 299 -14.81 5.74 22.69
C VAL A 299 -14.37 6.85 21.74
N SER A 300 -13.89 6.49 20.54
CA SER A 300 -13.44 7.46 19.54
C SER A 300 -14.59 8.38 19.08
N SER A 301 -15.78 7.82 18.88
CA SER A 301 -16.98 8.58 18.49
C SER A 301 -17.41 9.56 19.59
N LEU A 302 -17.42 9.09 20.85
CA LEU A 302 -17.72 9.91 22.02
C LEU A 302 -16.69 11.06 22.20
N ARG A 303 -15.39 10.78 22.05
CA ARG A 303 -14.32 11.80 22.12
C ARG A 303 -14.46 12.85 21.03
N TRP A 304 -14.69 12.42 19.79
CA TRP A 304 -14.89 13.33 18.67
C TRP A 304 -16.10 14.23 18.89
N ARG A 305 -17.24 13.66 19.30
CA ARG A 305 -18.45 14.44 19.58
C ARG A 305 -18.26 15.40 20.75
N TRP A 306 -17.63 14.95 21.84
CA TRP A 306 -17.34 15.81 22.99
C TRP A 306 -16.50 17.03 22.60
N ASN A 307 -15.47 16.85 21.77
CA ASN A 307 -14.67 17.95 21.27
C ASN A 307 -15.51 18.93 20.43
N ALA A 308 -16.41 18.42 19.58
CA ALA A 308 -17.32 19.26 18.79
C ALA A 308 -18.27 20.08 19.69
N LEU A 309 -18.87 19.48 20.72
CA LEU A 309 -19.74 20.17 21.68
C LEU A 309 -18.98 21.24 22.48
N ARG A 310 -17.71 21.00 22.80
CA ARG A 310 -16.87 21.95 23.51
C ARG A 310 -16.54 23.18 22.66
N ILE A 311 -16.32 22.99 21.35
CA ILE A 311 -16.10 24.08 20.41
C ILE A 311 -17.36 24.94 20.27
N GLN A 312 -18.54 24.32 20.12
CA GLN A 312 -19.81 25.04 20.02
C GLN A 312 -20.12 25.90 21.25
N LYS A 313 -19.79 25.41 22.46
CA LYS A 313 -19.96 26.19 23.69
C LYS A 313 -19.11 27.47 23.68
N ASN A 314 -17.88 27.38 23.18
CA ASN A 314 -16.97 28.50 23.13
C ASN A 314 -17.40 29.55 22.09
N SER A 315 -18.03 29.14 20.97
CA SER A 315 -18.58 30.08 19.99
C SER A 315 -19.80 30.82 20.55
N SER A 316 -20.72 30.13 21.24
CA SER A 316 -21.93 30.79 21.79
C SER A 316 -21.62 31.75 22.95
N SER A 317 -20.50 31.60 23.65
CA SER A 317 -20.09 32.55 24.69
C SER A 317 -19.45 33.83 24.15
N ALA A 318 -18.93 33.81 22.92
CA ALA A 318 -18.25 34.97 22.33
C ALA A 318 -19.26 36.05 21.87
N ASP A 319 -20.44 35.65 21.43
CA ASP A 319 -21.45 36.59 20.91
C ASP A 319 -22.18 37.37 22.02
N ASN A 320 -22.20 36.87 23.26
CA ASN A 320 -22.90 37.52 24.39
C ASN A 320 -22.04 38.56 25.16
N SER A 321 -20.86 38.95 24.65
CA SER A 321 -19.93 39.87 25.34
C SER A 321 -19.73 41.21 24.62
N SER A 322 -20.62 41.59 23.69
CA SER A 322 -20.50 42.82 22.89
C SER A 322 -21.60 43.87 23.15
N ASP A 323 -22.33 43.78 24.27
CA ASP A 323 -23.26 44.81 24.77
C ASP A 323 -22.70 45.47 26.05
#